data_AF-W0N197-F1
#
_entry.id   AF-W0N197-F1
#
_cell.length_a   1.000
_cell.length_b   1.000
_cell.length_c   1.000
_cell.angle_alpha   90.00
_cell.angle_beta   90.00
_cell.angle_gamma   90.00
#
_symmetry.space_group_name_H-M   'P 1'
#
loop_
_entity.id
_entity.type
_entity.pdbx_description
1 polymer ?
#
loop_
_entity_poly.entity_id
_entity_poly.type
_entity_poly.pdbx_seq_one_letter_code
_entity_poly.pdbx_strand_id
1 'polypeptide(L)'
;MKPPNKCIEKITHAVDYISEAINLADPNVLAVTTVSQLEHFKQKLQVVLDFIARNDLPGKENRDLGISRIIVDQWPYDLKLGVIIVEAEQALKGL
;
A
#
# COMPACT_ATOMS: atom_id res chain seq x y z
N MET A 1 -11.64 18.78 2.85
CA MET A 1 -10.64 18.64 3.94
C MET A 1 -9.37 18.19 3.25
N LYS A 2 -8.25 18.92 3.30
CA LYS A 2 -7.02 18.42 2.65
C LYS A 2 -6.64 17.09 3.32
N PRO A 3 -6.37 16.01 2.57
CA PRO A 3 -5.83 14.80 3.16
C PRO A 3 -4.58 15.16 3.96
N PRO A 4 -4.37 14.62 5.17
CA PRO A 4 -3.21 14.95 5.98
C PRO A 4 -1.99 14.53 5.17
N ASN A 5 -1.03 15.44 4.99
CA ASN A 5 0.17 15.26 4.17
C ASN A 5 0.83 13.89 4.40
N LYS A 6 0.81 13.44 5.65
CA LYS A 6 1.31 12.15 6.13
C LYS A 6 0.67 10.91 5.49
N CYS A 7 -0.62 10.94 5.17
CA CYS A 7 -1.27 9.81 4.50
C CYS A 7 -0.80 9.69 3.05
N ILE A 8 -0.74 10.82 2.34
CA ILE A 8 -0.23 10.87 0.96
C ILE A 8 1.21 10.37 0.94
N GLU A 9 2.05 10.90 1.82
CA GLU A 9 3.45 10.48 1.97
C GLU A 9 3.59 8.96 2.17
N LYS A 10 2.79 8.36 3.06
CA LYS A 10 2.84 6.90 3.31
C LYS A 10 2.40 6.07 2.12
N ILE A 11 1.33 6.48 1.43
CA ILE A 11 0.83 5.76 0.26
C ILE A 11 1.82 5.88 -0.91
N THR A 12 2.35 7.07 -1.17
CA THR A 12 3.38 7.28 -2.19
C THR A 12 4.63 6.44 -1.91
N HIS A 13 5.11 6.47 -0.67
CA HIS A 13 6.27 5.68 -0.25
C HIS A 13 6.05 4.17 -0.45
N ALA A 14 4.85 3.65 -0.18
CA ALA A 14 4.51 2.26 -0.45
C ALA A 14 4.50 1.94 -1.96
N VAL A 15 3.94 2.81 -2.79
CA VAL A 15 3.95 2.65 -4.26
C VAL A 15 5.37 2.63 -4.83
N ASP A 16 6.24 3.49 -4.32
CA ASP A 16 7.64 3.58 -4.73
C ASP A 16 8.41 2.30 -4.35
N TYR A 17 8.27 1.85 -3.10
CA TYR A 17 8.91 0.63 -2.60
C TYR A 17 8.41 -0.63 -3.33
N ILE A 18 7.12 -0.72 -3.64
CA ILE A 18 6.59 -1.82 -4.48
C ILE A 18 7.23 -1.78 -5.86
N SER A 19 7.32 -0.59 -6.47
CA SER A 19 7.89 -0.44 -7.81
C SER A 19 9.38 -0.80 -7.83
N GLU A 20 10.13 -0.42 -6.80
CA GLU A 20 11.53 -0.81 -6.62
C GLU A 20 11.66 -2.33 -6.49
N ALA A 21 10.86 -2.97 -5.63
CA ALA A 21 10.90 -4.42 -5.43
C ALA A 21 10.59 -5.21 -6.72
N ILE A 22 9.66 -4.73 -7.54
CA ILE A 22 9.35 -5.31 -8.86
C ILE A 22 10.53 -5.11 -9.82
N ASN A 23 11.04 -3.87 -9.95
CA ASN A 23 12.09 -3.53 -10.91
C ASN A 23 13.42 -4.24 -10.60
N LEU A 24 13.77 -4.36 -9.32
CA LEU A 24 14.99 -5.05 -8.87
C LEU A 24 14.80 -6.57 -8.78
N ALA A 25 13.57 -7.06 -8.97
CA ALA A 25 13.20 -8.45 -8.70
C ALA A 25 13.70 -8.93 -7.32
N ASP A 26 13.39 -8.16 -6.26
CA ASP A 26 13.92 -8.40 -4.92
C ASP A 26 13.62 -9.85 -4.48
N PRO A 27 14.66 -10.69 -4.29
CA PRO A 27 14.48 -12.10 -4.02
C PRO A 27 13.84 -12.37 -2.65
N ASN A 28 14.01 -11.48 -1.66
CA ASN A 28 13.39 -11.66 -0.35
C ASN A 28 11.89 -11.42 -0.41
N VAL A 29 11.48 -10.43 -1.22
CA VAL A 29 10.06 -10.14 -1.47
C VAL A 29 9.44 -11.23 -2.34
N LEU A 30 10.08 -11.58 -3.45
CA LEU A 30 9.55 -12.57 -4.39
C LEU A 30 9.57 -14.02 -3.86
N ALA A 31 10.25 -14.28 -2.75
CA ALA A 31 10.14 -15.54 -2.03
C ALA A 31 8.77 -15.76 -1.37
N VAL A 32 8.02 -14.68 -1.08
CA VAL A 32 6.78 -14.73 -0.27
C VAL A 32 5.56 -14.13 -0.98
N THR A 33 5.75 -13.54 -2.16
CA THR A 33 4.68 -12.96 -2.98
C THR A 33 5.02 -13.08 -4.47
N THR A 34 4.10 -12.67 -5.33
CA THR A 34 4.32 -12.62 -6.78
C THR A 34 4.36 -11.19 -7.30
N VAL A 35 5.02 -10.97 -8.44
CA VAL A 35 4.98 -9.69 -9.15
C VAL A 35 3.53 -9.25 -9.43
N SER A 36 2.65 -10.18 -9.81
CA SER A 36 1.23 -9.88 -10.06
C SER A 36 0.52 -9.37 -8.81
N GLN A 37 0.81 -9.94 -7.64
CA GLN A 37 0.23 -9.50 -6.38
C GLN A 37 0.77 -8.13 -5.94
N LEU A 38 2.06 -7.87 -6.18
CA LEU A 38 2.68 -6.56 -5.97
C LEU A 38 2.04 -5.49 -6.88
N GLU A 39 1.88 -5.77 -8.17
CA GLU A 39 1.21 -4.86 -9.10
C GLU A 39 -0.25 -4.58 -8.68
N HIS A 40 -0.97 -5.60 -8.22
CA HIS A 40 -2.33 -5.42 -7.69
C HIS A 40 -2.37 -4.49 -6.47
N PHE A 41 -1.44 -4.65 -5.52
CA PHE A 41 -1.34 -3.77 -4.36
C PHE A 41 -1.01 -2.34 -4.77
N LYS A 42 -0.04 -2.16 -5.69
CA LYS A 42 0.33 -0.86 -6.24
C LYS A 42 -0.85 -0.16 -6.90
N GLN A 43 -1.61 -0.87 -7.75
CA GLN A 43 -2.79 -0.31 -8.41
C GLN A 43 -3.84 0.18 -7.41
N LYS A 44 -4.14 -0.62 -6.38
CA LYS A 44 -5.08 -0.20 -5.31
C LYS A 44 -4.63 1.08 -4.61
N LEU A 45 -3.34 1.19 -4.29
CA LEU A 45 -2.78 2.39 -3.64
C LEU A 45 -2.78 3.61 -4.56
N GLN A 46 -2.49 3.42 -5.85
CA GLN A 46 -2.54 4.50 -6.86
C GLN A 46 -3.96 5.04 -7.04
N VAL A 47 -4.97 4.17 -7.10
CA VAL A 47 -6.39 4.58 -7.15
C VAL A 47 -6.75 5.44 -5.94
N VAL A 48 -6.22 5.13 -4.76
CA VAL A 48 -6.43 5.96 -3.57
C VAL A 48 -5.77 7.33 -3.70
N LEU A 49 -4.55 7.43 -4.23
CA LEU A 49 -3.91 8.72 -4.51
C LEU A 49 -4.76 9.57 -5.47
N ASP A 50 -5.37 8.95 -6.47
CA ASP A 50 -6.28 9.64 -7.40
C ASP A 50 -7.53 10.17 -6.68
N PHE A 51 -8.15 9.37 -5.80
CA PHE A 51 -9.28 9.83 -4.99
C PHE A 51 -8.92 10.98 -4.05
N ILE A 52 -7.76 10.90 -3.39
CA ILE A 52 -7.19 11.94 -2.54
C ILE A 52 -7.00 13.23 -3.34
N ALA A 53 -6.39 13.16 -4.53
CA ALA A 53 -6.12 14.32 -5.38
C ALA A 53 -7.42 15.01 -5.85
N ARG A 54 -8.48 14.23 -6.09
CA ARG A 54 -9.81 14.72 -6.47
C ARG A 54 -10.66 15.19 -5.28
N ASN A 55 -10.17 15.01 -4.05
CA ASN A 55 -10.96 15.20 -2.82
C ASN A 55 -12.28 14.41 -2.85
N ASP A 56 -12.24 13.21 -3.43
CA ASP A 56 -13.36 12.29 -3.62
C ASP A 56 -13.07 10.95 -2.91
N LEU A 57 -12.74 11.05 -1.62
CA LEU A 57 -12.43 9.88 -0.81
C LEU A 57 -13.71 9.08 -0.53
N PRO A 58 -13.66 7.74 -0.65
CA PRO A 58 -14.78 6.89 -0.26
C PRO A 58 -15.11 7.06 1.24
N GLY A 59 -16.32 6.68 1.64
CA GLY A 59 -16.75 6.61 3.04
C GLY A 59 -15.77 5.79 3.89
N LYS A 60 -15.67 6.07 5.20
CA LYS A 60 -14.67 5.45 6.08
C LYS A 60 -14.75 3.92 6.10
N GLU A 61 -15.96 3.39 6.03
CA GLU A 61 -16.26 1.97 5.94
C GLU A 61 -15.74 1.30 4.65
N ASN A 62 -15.47 2.10 3.61
CA ASN A 62 -14.97 1.66 2.30
C ASN A 62 -13.48 1.99 2.09
N ARG A 63 -12.76 2.42 3.14
CA ARG A 63 -11.32 2.73 3.10
C ARG A 63 -10.43 1.52 3.41
N ASP A 64 -11.02 0.35 3.65
CA ASP A 64 -10.28 -0.90 3.81
C ASP A 64 -9.99 -1.52 2.44
N LEU A 65 -8.71 -1.66 2.10
CA LEU A 65 -8.26 -2.24 0.83
C LEU A 65 -8.07 -3.76 0.94
N GLY A 66 -8.07 -4.31 2.16
CA GLY A 66 -7.81 -5.71 2.49
C GLY A 66 -6.36 -6.15 2.29
N ILE A 67 -5.42 -5.21 2.08
CA ILE A 67 -4.03 -5.55 1.73
C ILE A 67 -3.26 -6.04 2.97
N SER A 68 -3.43 -5.34 4.09
CA SER A 68 -2.80 -5.63 5.37
C SER A 68 -3.13 -7.03 5.88
N ARG A 69 -4.36 -7.51 5.66
CA ARG A 69 -4.73 -8.88 6.01
C ARG A 69 -3.89 -9.91 5.26
N ILE A 70 -3.73 -9.72 3.95
CA ILE A 70 -2.93 -10.61 3.11
C ILE A 70 -1.46 -10.59 3.56
N ILE A 71 -0.92 -9.41 3.86
CA ILE A 71 0.46 -9.26 4.32
C ILE A 71 0.66 -9.93 5.67
N VAL A 72 -0.21 -9.68 6.66
CA VAL A 72 -0.08 -10.27 8.01
C VAL A 72 -0.17 -11.80 7.97
N ASP A 73 -0.99 -12.36 7.08
CA ASP A 73 -1.17 -13.81 6.97
C ASP A 73 -0.01 -14.49 6.22
N GLN A 74 0.67 -13.79 5.29
CA GLN A 74 1.59 -14.41 4.33
C GLN A 74 3.05 -13.95 4.46
N TRP A 75 3.32 -12.77 5.02
CA TRP A 75 4.65 -12.14 4.97
C TRP A 75 5.38 -12.29 6.31
N PRO A 76 6.69 -12.55 6.28
CA PRO A 76 7.54 -12.48 7.47
C PRO A 76 7.50 -11.10 8.12
N TYR A 77 7.47 -11.05 9.46
CA TYR A 77 7.42 -9.80 10.22
C TYR A 77 8.63 -8.87 10.01
N ASP A 78 9.78 -9.43 9.61
CA ASP A 78 11.02 -8.72 9.32
C ASP A 78 11.07 -8.13 7.91
N LEU A 79 10.09 -8.44 7.04
CA LEU A 79 10.05 -7.91 5.69
C LEU A 79 9.54 -6.46 5.68
N LYS A 80 10.48 -5.52 5.57
CA LYS A 80 10.25 -4.06 5.59
C LYS A 80 9.13 -3.61 4.65
N LEU A 81 9.07 -4.16 3.43
CA LEU A 81 8.05 -3.80 2.45
C LEU A 81 6.63 -4.11 2.96
N GLY A 82 6.44 -5.22 3.67
CA GLY A 82 5.14 -5.58 4.25
C GLY A 82 4.66 -4.55 5.24
N VAL A 83 5.55 -4.12 6.15
CA VAL A 83 5.26 -3.07 7.14
C VAL A 83 4.88 -1.75 6.46
N ILE A 84 5.62 -1.33 5.45
CA ILE A 84 5.36 -0.08 4.70
C ILE A 84 3.96 -0.09 4.09
N ILE A 85 3.54 -1.20 3.47
CA ILE A 85 2.23 -1.31 2.83
C ILE A 85 1.11 -1.31 3.88
N VAL A 86 1.30 -2.02 5.01
CA VAL A 86 0.34 -2.02 6.12
C VAL A 86 0.15 -0.60 6.67
N GLU A 87 1.25 0.13 6.88
CA GLU A 87 1.18 1.52 7.36
C GLU A 87 0.45 2.45 6.40
N ALA A 88 0.62 2.26 5.08
CA ALA A 88 -0.09 3.05 4.07
C ALA A 88 -1.61 2.84 4.15
N GLU A 89 -2.05 1.59 4.27
CA GLU A 89 -3.47 1.29 4.40
C GLU A 89 -4.05 1.78 5.74
N GLN A 90 -3.32 1.66 6.84
CA GLN A 90 -3.75 2.18 8.13
C GLN A 90 -3.86 3.71 8.13
N ALA A 91 -2.96 4.40 7.42
CA ALA A 91 -3.05 5.85 7.25
C ALA A 91 -4.33 6.27 6.50
N LEU A 92 -4.75 5.48 5.50
CA LEU A 92 -6.01 5.71 4.79
C LEU A 92 -7.24 5.47 5.68
N LYS A 93 -7.20 4.46 6.54
CA LYS A 93 -8.28 4.18 7.51
C LYS A 93 -8.43 5.28 8.57
N GLY A 94 -7.32 5.90 8.96
CA GLY A 94 -7.29 6.99 9.96
C GLY A 94 -7.69 8.37 9.42
N LEU A 95 -7.80 8.51 8.10
CA LEU A 95 -8.28 9.69 7.39
C LEU A 95 -9.79 9.91 7.62
#